data_AF-A0A699TJH1-F1
#
_entry.id   AF-A0A699TJH1-F1
#
_cell.length_a   1.000
_cell.length_b   1.000
_cell.length_c   1.000
_cell.angle_alpha   90.00
_cell.angle_beta   90.00
_cell.angle_gamma   90.00
#
_symmetry.space_group_name_H-M   'P 1'
#
loop_
_entity.id
_entity.type
_entity.pdbx_description
1 polymer ?
#
loop_
_entity_poly.entity_id
_entity_poly.type
_entity_poly.pdbx_seq_one_letter_code
_entity_poly.pdbx_strand_id
1 'polypeptide(L)'
;PNYWRQDAKGQPLPYLDVVQISFIADRKTEFLTFLQGKLDFLSGIREGSRDLVMNTDGTVRADFKGRFTVQKAPYLNTEYLGFQLDSTNLTGEQAAQGRALRDRRVRQALNYALNKPELTAYVLNHVGVPGTSGFVPAALPSFSLAKVPGYTYQPQRARQLLAAAGYGPRRPLRLRLSTVAERKAVAEYLQKNWADVGVQVQIDINQAATQQELVDN
;
A
#
# COMPACT_ATOMS: atom_id res chain seq x y z
N PRO A 1 24.54 12.87 -29.70
CA PRO A 1 24.95 14.30 -29.77
C PRO A 1 23.94 15.28 -30.40
N ASN A 2 22.84 14.83 -31.03
CA ASN A 2 21.93 15.72 -31.77
C ASN A 2 20.64 16.07 -30.99
N TYR A 3 20.70 16.14 -29.65
CA TYR A 3 19.53 16.52 -28.86
C TYR A 3 19.28 18.03 -29.03
N TRP A 4 18.04 18.38 -29.32
CA TRP A 4 17.67 19.72 -29.84
C TRP A 4 17.31 20.73 -28.76
N ARG A 5 17.10 20.29 -27.51
CA ARG A 5 16.72 21.20 -26.43
C ARG A 5 17.94 21.94 -25.89
N GLN A 6 17.70 23.20 -25.56
CA GLN A 6 18.63 24.06 -24.85
C GLN A 6 17.98 24.55 -23.54
N ASP A 7 18.78 24.95 -22.57
CA ASP A 7 18.30 25.64 -21.39
C ASP A 7 17.90 27.10 -21.70
N ALA A 8 17.42 27.83 -20.69
CA ALA A 8 17.03 29.24 -20.84
C ALA A 8 18.19 30.19 -21.23
N LYS A 9 19.45 29.73 -21.16
CA LYS A 9 20.66 30.46 -21.53
C LYS A 9 21.22 29.99 -22.89
N GLY A 10 20.54 29.09 -23.59
CA GLY A 10 20.97 28.55 -24.88
C GLY A 10 22.00 27.42 -24.79
N GLN A 11 22.31 26.90 -23.59
CA GLN A 11 23.24 25.77 -23.44
C GLN A 11 22.56 24.45 -23.87
N PRO A 12 23.22 23.61 -24.68
CA PRO A 12 22.65 22.34 -25.14
C PRO A 12 22.45 21.36 -23.99
N LEU A 13 21.33 20.64 -24.01
CA LEU A 13 20.99 19.58 -23.06
C LEU A 13 21.19 18.18 -23.68
N PRO A 14 21.24 17.11 -22.87
CA PRO A 14 21.35 17.08 -21.40
C PRO A 14 22.75 17.53 -20.92
N TYR A 15 22.84 17.97 -19.65
CA TYR A 15 24.15 18.27 -19.03
C TYR A 15 24.93 17.00 -18.64
N LEU A 16 24.24 15.89 -18.41
CA LEU A 16 24.87 14.61 -18.09
C LEU A 16 25.31 13.90 -19.37
N ASP A 17 26.54 13.41 -19.38
CA ASP A 17 27.07 12.65 -20.52
C ASP A 17 26.48 11.23 -20.61
N VAL A 18 26.25 10.59 -19.45
CA VAL A 18 25.81 9.20 -19.35
C VAL A 18 24.83 9.02 -18.20
N VAL A 19 23.83 8.16 -18.41
CA VAL A 19 22.98 7.62 -17.35
C VAL A 19 23.19 6.11 -17.32
N GLN A 20 23.66 5.59 -16.18
CA GLN A 20 23.83 4.16 -15.97
C GLN A 20 22.68 3.62 -15.10
N ILE A 21 22.06 2.53 -15.54
CA ILE A 21 20.98 1.86 -14.82
C ILE A 21 21.50 0.52 -14.30
N SER A 22 21.43 0.32 -12.99
CA SER A 22 21.81 -0.93 -12.32
C SER A 22 20.58 -1.67 -11.80
N PHE A 23 20.54 -2.98 -12.00
CA PHE A 23 19.48 -3.85 -11.50
C PHE A 23 19.96 -4.58 -10.24
N ILE A 24 19.56 -4.08 -9.07
CA ILE A 24 19.86 -4.71 -7.78
C ILE A 24 18.55 -5.25 -7.21
N ALA A 25 18.43 -6.57 -7.15
CA ALA A 25 17.18 -7.23 -6.77
C ALA A 25 16.82 -6.99 -5.29
N ASP A 26 17.82 -7.11 -4.40
CA ASP A 26 17.63 -6.92 -2.97
C ASP A 26 17.65 -5.43 -2.60
N ARG A 27 16.58 -4.97 -1.95
CA ARG A 27 16.35 -3.55 -1.63
C ARG A 27 17.28 -3.02 -0.55
N LYS A 28 17.71 -3.87 0.39
CA LYS A 28 18.70 -3.48 1.40
C LYS A 28 20.06 -3.27 0.73
N THR A 29 20.44 -4.16 -0.18
CA THR A 29 21.68 -4.07 -0.96
C THR A 29 21.69 -2.84 -1.87
N GLU A 30 20.57 -2.54 -2.54
CA GLU A 30 20.37 -1.31 -3.32
C GLU A 30 20.61 -0.07 -2.46
N PHE A 31 19.98 -0.01 -1.29
CA PHE A 31 20.15 1.10 -0.35
C PHE A 31 21.58 1.24 0.18
N LEU A 32 22.25 0.14 0.54
CA LEU A 32 23.65 0.17 0.99
C LEU A 32 24.61 0.61 -0.12
N THR A 33 24.33 0.23 -1.37
CA THR A 33 25.15 0.61 -2.53
C THR A 33 25.02 2.12 -2.82
N PHE A 34 23.83 2.69 -2.63
CA PHE A 34 23.62 4.14 -2.63
C PHE A 34 24.40 4.85 -1.51
N LEU A 35 24.35 4.31 -0.28
CA LEU A 35 25.11 4.89 0.84
C LEU A 35 26.64 4.87 0.63
N GLN A 36 27.14 3.95 -0.19
CA GLN A 36 28.55 3.87 -0.60
C GLN A 36 28.93 4.87 -1.71
N GLY A 37 27.98 5.64 -2.25
CA GLY A 37 28.21 6.55 -3.38
C GLY A 37 28.34 5.84 -4.73
N LYS A 38 27.92 4.57 -4.82
CA LYS A 38 27.92 3.80 -6.08
C LYS A 38 26.62 3.98 -6.88
N LEU A 39 25.61 4.62 -6.28
CA LEU A 39 24.40 5.07 -6.95
C LEU A 39 24.16 6.53 -6.58
N ASP A 40 23.81 7.36 -7.55
CA ASP A 40 23.48 8.78 -7.33
C ASP A 40 21.98 9.01 -7.04
N PHE A 41 21.14 8.01 -7.33
CA PHE A 41 19.70 8.11 -7.24
C PHE A 41 19.05 6.79 -6.80
N LEU A 42 18.06 6.89 -5.91
CA LEU A 42 17.15 5.79 -5.56
C LEU A 42 15.71 6.20 -5.84
N SER A 43 15.01 5.34 -6.60
CA SER A 43 13.59 5.55 -6.87
C SER A 43 12.74 5.03 -5.70
N GLY A 44 12.40 5.94 -4.80
CA GLY A 44 11.50 5.69 -3.67
C GLY A 44 12.15 4.95 -2.49
N ILE A 45 11.43 4.97 -1.37
CA ILE A 45 11.83 4.32 -0.12
C ILE A 45 10.83 3.20 0.13
N ARG A 46 11.31 1.96 0.32
CA ARG A 46 10.48 0.76 0.53
C ARG A 46 10.55 0.35 2.00
N GLU A 47 9.64 -0.53 2.45
CA GLU A 47 9.55 -0.96 3.87
C GLU A 47 10.93 -1.27 4.49
N GLY A 48 11.75 -2.09 3.84
CA GLY A 48 13.06 -2.50 4.35
C GLY A 48 14.14 -1.41 4.45
N SER A 49 13.97 -0.26 3.78
CA SER A 49 14.88 0.89 3.87
C SER A 49 14.22 2.12 4.52
N ARG A 50 12.90 2.12 4.68
CA ARG A 50 12.14 3.23 5.28
C ARG A 50 12.60 3.53 6.68
N ASP A 51 12.75 2.51 7.52
CA ASP A 51 13.13 2.69 8.92
C ASP A 51 14.62 3.11 9.06
N LEU A 52 15.41 2.98 7.98
CA LEU A 52 16.78 3.47 7.92
C LEU A 52 16.85 4.94 7.52
N VAL A 53 15.86 5.47 6.80
CA VAL A 53 15.84 6.85 6.28
C VAL A 53 14.90 7.76 7.06
N MET A 54 13.81 7.22 7.60
CA MET A 54 12.70 7.97 8.18
C MET A 54 12.57 7.70 9.68
N ASN A 55 12.24 8.74 10.44
CA ASN A 55 11.73 8.63 11.80
C ASN A 55 10.27 8.19 11.80
N THR A 56 9.77 7.73 12.96
CA THR A 56 8.36 7.33 13.12
C THR A 56 7.38 8.48 13.00
N ASP A 57 7.81 9.74 13.16
CA ASP A 57 7.02 10.95 12.93
C ASP A 57 6.97 11.37 11.45
N GLY A 58 7.62 10.60 10.56
CA GLY A 58 7.68 10.85 9.12
C GLY A 58 8.66 11.93 8.70
N THR A 59 9.51 12.41 9.60
CA THR A 59 10.66 13.24 9.25
C THR A 59 11.84 12.38 8.78
N VAL A 60 12.74 12.97 8.00
CA VAL A 60 13.97 12.31 7.55
C VAL A 60 14.99 12.32 8.68
N ARG A 61 15.68 11.19 8.89
CA ARG A 61 16.73 11.07 9.90
C ARG A 61 17.86 12.07 9.65
N ALA A 62 18.41 12.62 10.73
CA ALA A 62 19.44 13.64 10.67
C ALA A 62 20.69 13.20 9.88
N ASP A 63 21.03 11.91 9.93
CA ASP A 63 22.16 11.29 9.22
C ASP A 63 22.12 11.48 7.69
N PHE A 64 20.95 11.79 7.13
CA PHE A 64 20.74 12.04 5.70
C PHE A 64 20.68 13.52 5.35
N LYS A 65 20.43 14.39 6.35
CA LYS A 65 20.27 15.83 6.13
C LYS A 65 21.61 16.42 5.67
N GLY A 66 21.59 17.08 4.51
CA GLY A 66 22.78 17.71 3.92
C GLY A 66 23.73 16.75 3.19
N ARG A 67 23.53 15.43 3.30
CA ARG A 67 24.25 14.42 2.50
C ARG A 67 23.46 13.98 1.28
N PHE A 68 22.14 13.88 1.42
CA PHE A 68 21.23 13.49 0.37
C PHE A 68 19.99 14.39 0.37
N THR A 69 19.34 14.50 -0.79
CA THR A 69 18.03 15.14 -0.90
C THR A 69 16.96 14.06 -0.87
N VAL A 70 16.12 14.07 0.17
CA VAL A 70 14.94 13.20 0.24
C VAL A 70 13.72 13.99 -0.21
N GLN A 71 13.05 13.52 -1.27
CA GLN A 71 11.85 14.15 -1.80
C GLN A 71 10.61 13.40 -1.32
N LYS A 72 9.73 14.11 -0.60
CA LYS A 72 8.38 13.64 -0.25
C LYS A 72 7.37 14.43 -1.06
N ALA A 73 6.81 13.80 -2.09
CA ALA A 73 5.80 14.40 -2.95
C ALA A 73 4.61 13.45 -3.11
N PRO A 74 3.39 13.98 -3.38
CA PRO A 74 2.28 13.14 -3.79
C PRO A 74 2.67 12.31 -5.01
N TYR A 75 2.57 11.00 -4.89
CA TYR A 75 2.72 10.09 -6.01
C TYR A 75 1.34 9.80 -6.57
N LEU A 76 1.21 9.68 -7.90
CA LEU A 76 -0.07 9.37 -8.56
C LEU A 76 -0.39 7.88 -8.43
N ASN A 77 -0.39 7.38 -7.19
CA ASN A 77 -0.70 6.01 -6.85
C ASN A 77 -1.81 5.95 -5.79
N THR A 78 -2.59 4.87 -5.84
CA THR A 78 -3.54 4.49 -4.79
C THR A 78 -3.23 3.06 -4.39
N GLU A 79 -2.95 2.84 -3.11
CA GLU A 79 -2.85 1.50 -2.56
C GLU A 79 -4.22 1.04 -2.05
N TYR A 80 -4.58 -0.20 -2.36
CA TYR A 80 -5.91 -0.74 -2.09
C TYR A 80 -5.87 -2.25 -1.91
N LEU A 81 -6.95 -2.78 -1.34
CA LEU A 81 -7.24 -4.21 -1.30
C LEU A 81 -8.27 -4.53 -2.37
N GLY A 82 -7.95 -5.49 -3.23
CA GLY A 82 -8.93 -6.10 -4.12
C GLY A 82 -9.79 -7.11 -3.36
N PHE A 83 -11.06 -7.23 -3.75
CA PHE A 83 -11.93 -8.31 -3.33
C PHE A 83 -12.25 -9.17 -4.56
N GLN A 84 -11.92 -10.46 -4.53
CA GLN A 84 -12.32 -11.39 -5.58
C GLN A 84 -13.84 -11.63 -5.47
N LEU A 85 -14.60 -11.14 -6.44
CA LEU A 85 -16.07 -11.25 -6.47
C LEU A 85 -16.54 -12.33 -7.45
N ASP A 86 -15.69 -12.73 -8.39
CA ASP A 86 -15.99 -13.83 -9.29
C ASP A 86 -15.86 -15.15 -8.54
N SER A 87 -16.99 -15.84 -8.41
CA SER A 87 -17.06 -17.12 -7.71
C SER A 87 -16.38 -18.27 -8.46
N THR A 88 -16.08 -18.12 -9.75
CA THR A 88 -15.38 -19.13 -10.55
C THR A 88 -13.89 -19.20 -10.19
N ASN A 89 -13.31 -18.08 -9.75
CA ASN A 89 -11.92 -17.98 -9.31
C ASN A 89 -11.71 -18.39 -7.84
N LEU A 90 -12.80 -18.60 -7.08
CA LEU A 90 -12.72 -19.03 -5.69
C LEU A 90 -12.61 -20.56 -5.61
N THR A 91 -11.48 -21.06 -5.12
CA THR A 91 -11.18 -22.50 -5.01
C THR A 91 -10.99 -22.93 -3.55
N GLY A 92 -11.07 -24.25 -3.30
CA GLY A 92 -10.86 -24.83 -1.96
C GLY A 92 -11.77 -24.22 -0.89
N GLU A 93 -11.22 -23.95 0.30
CA GLU A 93 -11.96 -23.34 1.41
C GLU A 93 -12.51 -21.93 1.09
N GLN A 94 -11.90 -21.22 0.14
CA GLN A 94 -12.39 -19.91 -0.30
C GLN A 94 -13.65 -20.00 -1.15
N ALA A 95 -13.94 -21.14 -1.79
CA ALA A 95 -15.16 -21.31 -2.59
C ALA A 95 -16.43 -21.10 -1.76
N ALA A 96 -16.40 -21.43 -0.46
CA ALA A 96 -17.51 -21.20 0.46
C ALA A 96 -17.40 -19.84 1.17
N GLN A 97 -16.24 -19.54 1.73
CA GLN A 97 -16.08 -18.36 2.60
C GLN A 97 -15.84 -17.05 1.82
N GLY A 98 -15.11 -17.11 0.70
CA GLY A 98 -14.85 -15.96 -0.16
C GLY A 98 -16.12 -15.39 -0.80
N ARG A 99 -17.16 -16.21 -1.02
CA ARG A 99 -18.47 -15.76 -1.51
C ARG A 99 -19.12 -14.72 -0.60
N ALA A 100 -18.77 -14.68 0.69
CA ALA A 100 -19.18 -13.63 1.62
C ALA A 100 -18.89 -12.22 1.10
N LEU A 101 -17.78 -12.06 0.36
CA LEU A 101 -17.36 -10.77 -0.18
C LEU A 101 -18.31 -10.24 -1.26
N ARG A 102 -19.20 -11.05 -1.83
CA ARG A 102 -20.25 -10.58 -2.75
C ARG A 102 -21.31 -9.75 -2.03
N ASP A 103 -21.54 -9.99 -0.74
CA ASP A 103 -22.41 -9.15 0.08
C ASP A 103 -21.72 -7.80 0.34
N ARG A 104 -22.37 -6.72 -0.11
CA ARG A 104 -21.88 -5.35 0.09
C ARG A 104 -21.69 -5.03 1.58
N ARG A 105 -22.53 -5.57 2.46
CA ARG A 105 -22.46 -5.33 3.91
C ARG A 105 -21.17 -5.86 4.49
N VAL A 106 -20.70 -7.01 4.02
CA VAL A 106 -19.40 -7.59 4.42
C VAL A 106 -18.26 -6.66 3.99
N ARG A 107 -18.23 -6.21 2.73
CA ARG A 107 -17.17 -5.29 2.25
C ARG A 107 -17.19 -3.95 2.99
N GLN A 108 -18.37 -3.44 3.31
CA GLN A 108 -18.54 -2.22 4.12
C GLN A 108 -18.03 -2.44 5.55
N ALA A 109 -18.38 -3.57 6.18
CA ALA A 109 -17.90 -3.89 7.52
C ALA A 109 -16.37 -3.97 7.58
N LEU A 110 -15.75 -4.67 6.62
CA LEU A 110 -14.30 -4.78 6.52
C LEU A 110 -13.63 -3.41 6.37
N ASN A 111 -14.26 -2.44 5.69
CA ASN A 111 -13.75 -1.08 5.60
C ASN A 111 -13.92 -0.28 6.90
N TYR A 112 -15.10 -0.34 7.53
CA TYR A 112 -15.38 0.35 8.79
C TYR A 112 -14.53 -0.17 9.96
N ALA A 113 -14.01 -1.40 9.85
CA ALA A 113 -13.12 -1.98 10.85
C ALA A 113 -11.68 -1.44 10.81
N LEU A 114 -11.29 -0.66 9.80
CA LEU A 114 -9.89 -0.26 9.62
C LEU A 114 -9.63 1.18 10.05
N ASN A 115 -8.67 1.36 10.96
CA ASN A 115 -8.17 2.67 11.35
C ASN A 115 -7.03 3.12 10.41
N LYS A 116 -7.38 3.69 9.26
CA LYS A 116 -6.41 4.12 8.24
C LYS A 116 -5.46 5.22 8.72
N PRO A 117 -5.87 6.25 9.50
CA PRO A 117 -4.94 7.20 10.09
C PRO A 117 -3.87 6.55 10.97
N GLU A 118 -4.25 5.60 11.82
CA GLU A 118 -3.32 4.85 12.67
C GLU A 118 -2.40 3.95 11.85
N LEU A 119 -2.91 3.24 10.84
CA LEU A 119 -2.11 2.49 9.88
C LEU A 119 -1.01 3.37 9.26
N THR A 120 -1.39 4.54 8.75
CA THR A 120 -0.44 5.46 8.11
C THR A 120 0.59 6.00 9.11
N ALA A 121 0.17 6.33 10.32
CA ALA A 121 1.09 6.85 11.34
C ALA A 121 2.10 5.79 11.81
N TYR A 122 1.63 4.64 12.27
CA TYR A 122 2.46 3.70 13.04
C TYR A 122 3.02 2.53 12.24
N VAL A 123 2.37 2.14 11.14
CA VAL A 123 2.87 1.05 10.27
C VAL A 123 3.61 1.62 9.08
N LEU A 124 3.25 2.83 8.63
CA LEU A 124 3.85 3.46 7.45
C LEU A 124 4.75 4.66 7.75
N ASN A 125 5.02 5.00 9.02
CA ASN A 125 5.84 6.15 9.44
C ASN A 125 5.42 7.46 8.73
N HIS A 126 4.11 7.70 8.63
CA HIS A 126 3.51 8.82 7.90
C HIS A 126 3.92 8.92 6.42
N VAL A 127 4.34 7.82 5.80
CA VAL A 127 4.53 7.69 4.35
C VAL A 127 3.21 7.28 3.72
N GLY A 128 2.55 8.25 3.08
CA GLY A 128 1.24 8.08 2.45
C GLY A 128 0.17 8.95 3.10
N VAL A 129 -1.02 8.92 2.50
CA VAL A 129 -2.21 9.62 2.98
C VAL A 129 -3.33 8.61 3.18
N PRO A 130 -4.07 8.64 4.32
CA PRO A 130 -5.18 7.72 4.54
C PRO A 130 -6.22 7.78 3.42
N GLY A 131 -6.49 6.63 2.79
CA GLY A 131 -7.50 6.48 1.73
C GLY A 131 -8.92 6.64 2.27
N THR A 132 -9.40 7.88 2.34
CA THR A 132 -10.72 8.28 2.88
C THR A 132 -11.71 8.68 1.80
N SER A 133 -11.39 8.40 0.54
CA SER A 133 -12.21 8.65 -0.65
C SER A 133 -12.21 7.41 -1.56
N GLY A 134 -12.72 7.57 -2.78
CA GLY A 134 -12.59 6.60 -3.86
C GLY A 134 -11.14 6.37 -4.31
N PHE A 135 -10.99 5.71 -5.45
CA PHE A 135 -9.70 5.23 -5.94
C PHE A 135 -8.80 6.32 -6.54
N VAL A 136 -9.36 7.48 -6.88
CA VAL A 136 -8.63 8.57 -7.54
C VAL A 136 -7.64 9.21 -6.56
N PRO A 137 -6.34 9.34 -6.89
CA PRO A 137 -5.38 10.05 -6.06
C PRO A 137 -5.75 11.52 -5.83
N ALA A 138 -5.46 12.05 -4.63
CA ALA A 138 -5.84 13.41 -4.24
C ALA A 138 -5.19 14.52 -5.09
N ALA A 139 -4.09 14.22 -5.77
CA ALA A 139 -3.41 15.16 -6.67
C ALA A 139 -4.11 15.31 -8.04
N LEU A 140 -5.09 14.46 -8.38
CA LEU A 140 -5.83 14.56 -9.63
C LEU A 140 -7.06 15.47 -9.48
N PRO A 141 -7.37 16.33 -10.47
CA PRO A 141 -8.54 17.22 -10.43
C PRO A 141 -9.89 16.52 -10.22
N SER A 142 -9.99 15.24 -10.57
CA SER A 142 -11.20 14.44 -10.40
C SER A 142 -11.42 13.91 -8.98
N PHE A 143 -10.48 14.10 -8.06
CA PHE A 143 -10.63 13.72 -6.66
C PHE A 143 -11.75 14.51 -5.97
N SER A 144 -12.62 13.83 -5.22
CA SER A 144 -13.67 14.50 -4.46
C SER A 144 -14.13 13.69 -3.25
N LEU A 145 -13.86 14.19 -2.05
CA LEU A 145 -14.39 13.64 -0.79
C LEU A 145 -15.91 13.79 -0.68
N ALA A 146 -16.47 14.86 -1.25
CA ALA A 146 -17.90 15.15 -1.19
C ALA A 146 -18.71 14.18 -2.09
N LYS A 147 -18.21 13.89 -3.30
CA LYS A 147 -18.89 12.99 -4.24
C LYS A 147 -18.63 11.51 -3.94
N VAL A 148 -17.46 11.17 -3.41
CA VAL A 148 -17.07 9.79 -3.14
C VAL A 148 -16.59 9.65 -1.70
N PRO A 149 -17.50 9.78 -0.71
CA PRO A 149 -17.12 9.63 0.69
C PRO A 149 -16.64 8.22 0.95
N GLY A 150 -15.46 8.09 1.56
CA GLY A 150 -14.91 6.82 1.99
C GLY A 150 -15.47 6.36 3.34
N TYR A 151 -14.80 5.37 3.90
CA TYR A 151 -15.16 4.76 5.18
C TYR A 151 -14.26 5.31 6.29
N THR A 152 -14.88 5.71 7.40
CA THR A 152 -14.18 6.07 8.65
C THR A 152 -14.11 4.87 9.59
N TYR A 153 -13.23 4.92 10.60
CA TYR A 153 -13.11 3.85 11.57
C TYR A 153 -14.33 3.81 12.50
N GLN A 154 -15.16 2.77 12.37
CA GLN A 154 -16.40 2.55 13.11
C GLN A 154 -16.58 1.04 13.41
N PRO A 155 -15.79 0.46 14.33
CA PRO A 155 -15.79 -0.99 14.59
C PRO A 155 -17.15 -1.52 15.08
N GLN A 156 -17.93 -0.72 15.82
CA GLN A 156 -19.29 -1.11 16.22
C GLN A 156 -20.22 -1.28 15.01
N ARG A 157 -20.17 -0.35 14.04
CA ARG A 157 -20.92 -0.44 12.79
C ARG A 157 -20.48 -1.63 11.95
N ALA A 158 -19.19 -1.95 11.94
CA ALA A 158 -18.67 -3.15 11.29
C ALA A 158 -19.29 -4.42 11.87
N ARG A 159 -19.33 -4.56 13.21
CA ARG A 159 -19.98 -5.70 13.88
C ARG A 159 -21.47 -5.82 13.54
N GLN A 160 -22.20 -4.69 13.51
CA GLN A 160 -23.62 -4.67 13.13
C GLN A 160 -23.84 -5.15 11.69
N LEU A 161 -23.01 -4.70 10.75
CA LEU A 161 -23.08 -5.12 9.35
C LEU A 161 -22.75 -6.60 9.16
N LEU A 162 -21.76 -7.13 9.89
CA LEU A 162 -21.41 -8.56 9.87
C LEU A 162 -22.56 -9.41 10.44
N ALA A 163 -23.16 -9.00 11.55
CA ALA A 163 -24.33 -9.68 12.13
C ALA A 163 -25.52 -9.70 11.18
N ALA A 164 -25.82 -8.56 10.53
CA ALA A 164 -26.87 -8.47 9.52
C ALA A 164 -26.59 -9.35 8.28
N ALA A 165 -25.31 -9.59 7.97
CA ALA A 165 -24.87 -10.53 6.93
C ALA A 165 -24.82 -11.99 7.40
N GLY A 166 -25.18 -12.28 8.65
CA GLY A 166 -25.25 -13.63 9.21
C GLY A 166 -23.95 -14.16 9.79
N TYR A 167 -22.98 -13.29 10.06
CA TYR A 167 -21.70 -13.63 10.69
C TYR A 167 -21.65 -13.17 12.15
N GLY A 168 -21.05 -14.00 13.00
CA GLY A 168 -20.92 -13.72 14.43
C GLY A 168 -20.14 -14.82 15.15
N PRO A 169 -20.11 -14.84 16.49
CA PRO A 169 -19.25 -15.78 17.24
C PRO A 169 -19.47 -17.26 16.92
N ARG A 170 -20.72 -17.67 16.64
CA ARG A 170 -21.07 -19.06 16.26
C ARG A 170 -20.81 -19.38 14.79
N ARG A 171 -20.66 -18.36 13.94
CA ARG A 171 -20.42 -18.48 12.50
C ARG A 171 -19.44 -17.38 12.07
N PRO A 172 -18.15 -17.50 12.46
CA PRO A 172 -17.16 -16.47 12.15
C PRO A 172 -16.95 -16.39 10.65
N LEU A 173 -16.75 -15.17 10.14
CA LEU A 173 -16.31 -14.97 8.77
C LEU A 173 -14.82 -15.31 8.69
N ARG A 174 -14.45 -16.23 7.80
CA ARG A 174 -13.05 -16.59 7.54
C ARG A 174 -12.63 -16.10 6.17
N LEU A 175 -11.51 -15.40 6.07
CA LEU A 175 -10.98 -14.91 4.80
C LEU A 175 -9.50 -15.26 4.69
N ARG A 176 -8.97 -15.24 3.47
CA ARG A 176 -7.52 -15.27 3.26
C ARG A 176 -7.10 -14.01 2.52
N LEU A 177 -6.01 -13.42 2.98
CA LEU A 177 -5.39 -12.22 2.45
C LEU A 177 -4.07 -12.62 1.79
N SER A 178 -4.06 -12.58 0.46
CA SER A 178 -2.88 -12.82 -0.35
C SER A 178 -2.03 -11.56 -0.43
N THR A 179 -0.74 -11.66 -0.13
CA THR A 179 0.19 -10.52 -0.12
C THR A 179 1.62 -10.94 -0.44
N VAL A 180 2.54 -9.99 -0.45
CA VAL A 180 4.00 -10.20 -0.55
C VAL A 180 4.68 -9.88 0.78
N ALA A 181 5.92 -10.33 0.95
CA ALA A 181 6.67 -10.18 2.19
C ALA A 181 6.82 -8.70 2.61
N GLU A 182 7.00 -7.80 1.64
CA GLU A 182 7.17 -6.35 1.85
C GLU A 182 5.87 -5.62 2.26
N ARG A 183 4.76 -6.35 2.36
CA ARG A 183 3.46 -5.84 2.82
C ARG A 183 2.96 -6.61 4.05
N LYS A 184 3.80 -7.46 4.65
CA LYS A 184 3.43 -8.30 5.79
C LYS A 184 2.94 -7.47 6.97
N ALA A 185 3.66 -6.41 7.36
CA ALA A 185 3.28 -5.58 8.51
C ALA A 185 1.90 -4.92 8.30
N VAL A 186 1.59 -4.48 7.08
CA VAL A 186 0.27 -3.96 6.73
C VAL A 186 -0.78 -5.07 6.84
N ALA A 187 -0.52 -6.26 6.27
CA ALA A 187 -1.46 -7.38 6.33
C ALA A 187 -1.76 -7.83 7.78
N GLU A 188 -0.75 -7.87 8.66
CA GLU A 188 -0.91 -8.19 10.08
C GLU A 188 -1.72 -7.13 10.83
N TYR A 189 -1.49 -5.84 10.53
CA TYR A 189 -2.29 -4.75 11.08
C TYR A 189 -3.78 -4.87 10.67
N LEU A 190 -4.05 -5.18 9.40
CA LEU A 190 -5.40 -5.39 8.90
C LEU A 190 -6.05 -6.62 9.55
N GLN A 191 -5.32 -7.74 9.64
CA GLN A 191 -5.77 -8.97 10.30
C GLN A 191 -6.17 -8.70 11.75
N LYS A 192 -5.36 -7.95 12.50
CA LYS A 192 -5.68 -7.57 13.89
C LYS A 192 -6.98 -6.77 13.98
N ASN A 193 -7.13 -5.71 13.20
CA ASN A 193 -8.34 -4.87 13.19
C ASN A 193 -9.61 -5.66 12.79
N TRP A 194 -9.48 -6.59 11.86
CA TRP A 194 -10.58 -7.47 11.47
C TRP A 194 -10.91 -8.51 12.54
N ALA A 195 -9.91 -9.02 13.26
CA ALA A 195 -10.13 -9.90 14.41
C ALA A 195 -10.93 -9.20 15.52
N ASP A 196 -10.69 -7.91 15.76
CA ASP A 196 -11.43 -7.10 16.74
C ASP A 196 -12.93 -6.99 16.43
N VAL A 197 -13.36 -7.26 15.20
CA VAL A 197 -14.77 -7.31 14.80
C VAL A 197 -15.27 -8.74 14.51
N GLY A 198 -14.48 -9.75 14.83
CA GLY A 198 -14.85 -11.18 14.72
C GLY A 198 -14.59 -11.82 13.37
N VAL A 199 -13.80 -11.18 12.50
CA VAL A 199 -13.37 -11.75 11.21
C VAL A 199 -12.00 -12.41 11.37
N GLN A 200 -11.90 -13.67 10.99
CA GLN A 200 -10.66 -14.44 11.03
C GLN A 200 -9.99 -14.36 9.66
N VAL A 201 -8.76 -13.83 9.59
CA VAL A 201 -8.02 -13.72 8.34
C VAL A 201 -6.75 -14.55 8.40
N GLN A 202 -6.54 -15.41 7.42
CA GLN A 202 -5.26 -16.09 7.18
C GLN A 202 -4.44 -15.26 6.18
N ILE A 203 -3.18 -14.96 6.51
CA ILE A 203 -2.28 -14.23 5.61
C ILE A 203 -1.47 -15.24 4.82
N ASP A 204 -1.52 -15.14 3.50
CA ASP A 204 -0.74 -15.97 2.59
C ASP A 204 0.30 -15.06 1.90
N ILE A 205 1.58 -15.33 2.17
CA ILE A 205 2.70 -14.57 1.63
C ILE A 205 3.25 -15.30 0.40
N ASN A 206 3.21 -14.64 -0.75
CA ASN A 206 3.66 -15.18 -2.02
C ASN A 206 4.94 -14.47 -2.52
N GLN A 207 5.57 -15.08 -3.51
CA GLN A 207 6.55 -14.40 -4.36
C GLN A 207 5.85 -13.31 -5.20
N ALA A 208 6.57 -12.23 -5.53
CA ALA A 208 6.00 -11.07 -6.21
C ALA A 208 5.33 -11.42 -7.55
N ALA A 209 5.95 -12.29 -8.36
CA ALA A 209 5.39 -12.73 -9.63
C ALA A 209 4.07 -13.50 -9.44
N THR A 210 4.04 -14.44 -8.50
CA THR A 210 2.81 -15.19 -8.16
C THR A 210 1.71 -14.28 -7.63
N GLN A 211 2.04 -13.30 -6.80
CA GLN A 211 1.05 -12.33 -6.33
C GLN A 211 0.48 -11.50 -7.49
N GLN A 212 1.32 -11.09 -8.44
CA GLN A 212 0.87 -10.35 -9.62
C GLN A 212 -0.11 -11.17 -10.45
N GLU A 213 0.23 -12.44 -10.73
CA GLU A 213 -0.66 -13.37 -11.43
C GLU A 213 -2.00 -13.57 -10.70
N LEU A 214 -2.00 -13.65 -9.37
CA LEU A 214 -3.23 -13.77 -8.57
C LEU A 214 -4.10 -12.50 -8.56
N VAL A 215 -3.51 -11.34 -8.84
CA VAL A 215 -4.24 -10.06 -8.93
C VAL A 215 -4.79 -9.82 -10.33
N ASP A 216 -4.07 -10.27 -11.35
CA ASP A 216 -4.45 -10.09 -12.76
C ASP A 216 -5.56 -11.05 -13.22
N ASN A 217 -5.78 -12.16 -12.50
CA ASN A 217 -6.78 -13.19 -12.80
C ASN A 217 -7.91 -13.29 -11.76
#